data_AF-A0AAE9ZEB2-F1
#
_entry.id   AF-A0AAE9ZEB2-F1
#
_cell.length_a   1.000
_cell.length_b   1.000
_cell.length_c   1.000
_cell.angle_alpha   90.00
_cell.angle_beta   90.00
_cell.angle_gamma   90.00
#
_symmetry.space_group_name_H-M   'P 1'
#
loop_
_entity.id
_entity.type
_entity.pdbx_description
1 polymer ?
#
loop_
_entity_poly.entity_id
_entity_poly.type
_entity_poly.pdbx_seq_one_letter_code
_entity_poly.pdbx_strand_id
1 'polypeptide(L)'
;MNDRKEIKNNLLDMLMEFIDAPLLAKGFKRRKSSTLYKRTLPEGIQEIDFVTSVSPKYQPDAQVHIQPAFILKLPQVSAKALRLVDGNKMLLANAADIILKQPVDICAPKEEHQRWFIRKPDDHVSVGAAIRSFLEKWLYPFVDSLESIGDLLSAYEAADTRLVKQQHWYVFVSAAYLLKSEPEKAKAVMIEHLGNPGLKRRYASVYNHL
;
A
#
# COMPACT_ATOMS: atom_id res chain seq x y z
N MET A 1 32.37 -6.51 1.89
CA MET A 1 31.14 -5.78 1.51
C MET A 1 30.41 -6.68 0.55
N ASN A 2 29.26 -7.24 0.93
CA ASN A 2 28.52 -8.14 0.03
C ASN A 2 28.10 -7.36 -1.22
N ASP A 3 28.24 -7.99 -2.39
CA ASP A 3 27.83 -7.38 -3.65
C ASP A 3 26.29 -7.20 -3.62
N ARG A 4 25.76 -6.15 -4.26
CA ARG A 4 24.31 -5.91 -4.37
C ARG A 4 23.58 -7.12 -4.95
N LYS A 5 24.26 -7.88 -5.81
CA LYS A 5 23.76 -9.13 -6.40
C LYS A 5 23.56 -10.22 -5.34
N GLU A 6 24.52 -10.38 -4.43
CA GLU A 6 24.47 -11.35 -3.34
C GLU A 6 23.35 -10.99 -2.36
N ILE A 7 23.26 -9.73 -1.95
CA ILE A 7 22.16 -9.24 -1.09
C ILE A 7 20.79 -9.52 -1.71
N LYS A 8 20.65 -9.28 -3.02
CA LYS A 8 19.42 -9.58 -3.74
C LYS A 8 19.11 -11.06 -3.76
N ASN A 9 20.10 -11.92 -4.01
CA ASN A 9 19.90 -13.37 -4.02
C ASN A 9 19.48 -13.87 -2.63
N ASN A 10 20.15 -13.44 -1.57
CA ASN A 10 19.79 -13.82 -0.21
C ASN A 10 18.36 -13.37 0.15
N LEU A 11 17.95 -12.19 -0.30
CA LEU A 11 16.56 -11.75 -0.15
C LEU A 11 15.59 -12.68 -0.89
N LEU A 12 15.88 -13.04 -2.15
CA LEU A 12 15.02 -13.92 -2.94
C LEU A 12 14.91 -15.32 -2.31
N ASP A 13 15.99 -15.83 -1.73
CA ASP A 13 16.03 -17.12 -1.05
C ASP A 13 15.21 -17.07 0.26
N MET A 14 15.39 -16.01 1.07
CA MET A 14 14.57 -15.76 2.27
C MET A 14 13.07 -15.65 1.92
N LEU A 15 12.72 -14.95 0.84
CA LEU A 15 11.34 -14.86 0.37
C LEU A 15 10.78 -16.23 -0.04
N MET A 16 11.59 -17.04 -0.73
CA MET A 16 11.20 -18.40 -1.13
C MET A 16 10.95 -19.30 0.07
N GLU A 17 11.82 -19.23 1.08
CA GLU A 17 11.76 -20.10 2.26
C GLU A 17 10.62 -19.71 3.21
N PHE A 18 10.45 -18.41 3.50
CA PHE A 18 9.56 -17.97 4.58
C PHE A 18 8.24 -17.38 4.10
N ILE A 19 8.18 -16.81 2.88
CA ILE A 19 7.09 -15.91 2.49
C ILE A 19 6.25 -16.47 1.33
N ASP A 20 6.85 -17.18 0.39
CA ASP A 20 6.17 -17.66 -0.82
C ASP A 20 4.95 -18.53 -0.53
N ALA A 21 5.10 -19.59 0.28
CA ALA A 21 3.99 -20.49 0.56
C ALA A 21 2.84 -19.81 1.33
N PRO A 22 3.10 -19.03 2.41
CA PRO A 22 2.05 -18.27 3.10
C PRO A 22 1.31 -17.27 2.20
N LEU A 23 2.02 -16.50 1.37
CA LEU A 23 1.39 -15.53 0.47
C LEU A 23 0.65 -16.21 -0.69
N LEU A 24 1.16 -17.35 -1.19
CA LEU A 24 0.47 -18.16 -2.19
C LEU A 24 -0.88 -18.67 -1.67
N ALA A 25 -0.94 -19.11 -0.41
CA ALA A 25 -2.19 -19.50 0.24
C ALA A 25 -3.22 -18.36 0.33
N LYS A 26 -2.75 -17.11 0.32
CA LYS A 26 -3.59 -15.90 0.26
C LYS A 26 -3.91 -15.42 -1.17
N GLY A 27 -3.51 -16.17 -2.20
CA GLY A 27 -3.74 -15.85 -3.60
C GLY A 27 -2.72 -14.90 -4.24
N PHE A 28 -1.66 -14.54 -3.51
CA PHE A 28 -0.56 -13.75 -4.06
C PHE A 28 0.42 -14.63 -4.83
N LYS A 29 0.85 -14.15 -6.00
CA LYS A 29 1.83 -14.82 -6.86
C LYS A 29 3.06 -13.94 -7.04
N ARG A 30 4.24 -14.56 -7.08
CA ARG A 30 5.52 -13.89 -7.33
C ARG A 30 6.31 -14.65 -8.39
N ARG A 31 7.02 -13.92 -9.25
CA ARG A 31 8.02 -14.51 -10.16
C ARG A 31 9.32 -14.74 -9.39
N LYS A 32 10.03 -15.84 -9.67
CA LYS A 32 11.25 -16.24 -8.93
C LYS A 32 12.27 -15.12 -8.68
N SER A 33 12.48 -14.22 -9.66
CA SER A 33 13.44 -13.11 -9.59
C SER A 33 12.88 -11.77 -9.09
N SER A 34 11.61 -11.74 -8.71
CA SER A 34 10.86 -10.55 -8.28
C SER A 34 10.80 -10.46 -6.76
N THR A 35 10.75 -9.24 -6.21
CA THR A 35 10.38 -8.95 -4.81
C THR A 35 8.90 -8.58 -4.66
N LEU A 36 8.20 -8.45 -5.79
CA LEU A 36 6.79 -8.07 -5.87
C LEU A 36 5.90 -9.31 -5.91
N TYR A 37 5.04 -9.42 -4.91
CA TYR A 37 3.90 -10.33 -4.89
C TYR A 37 2.66 -9.61 -5.41
N LYS A 38 1.84 -10.29 -6.19
CA LYS A 38 0.61 -9.74 -6.78
C LYS A 38 -0.56 -10.68 -6.61
N ARG A 39 -1.69 -10.14 -6.15
CA ARG A 39 -3.01 -10.78 -6.08
C ARG A 39 -3.96 -10.00 -6.98
N THR A 40 -4.62 -10.69 -7.91
CA THR A 40 -5.67 -10.11 -8.77
C THR A 40 -7.03 -10.45 -8.16
N LEU A 41 -7.87 -9.45 -7.99
CA LEU A 41 -9.21 -9.52 -7.44
C LEU A 41 -10.22 -9.08 -8.52
N PRO A 42 -11.54 -9.34 -8.37
CA PRO A 42 -12.53 -8.94 -9.37
C PRO A 42 -12.53 -7.43 -9.68
N GLU A 43 -12.38 -6.59 -8.66
CA GLU A 43 -12.42 -5.12 -8.79
C GLU A 43 -11.04 -4.46 -8.76
N GLY A 44 -9.98 -5.24 -8.52
CA GLY A 44 -8.71 -4.68 -8.07
C GLY A 44 -7.48 -5.54 -8.20
N ILE A 45 -6.36 -4.94 -7.84
CA ILE A 45 -5.07 -5.58 -7.71
C ILE A 45 -4.49 -5.15 -6.36
N GLN A 46 -4.00 -6.13 -5.62
CA GLN A 46 -3.20 -5.91 -4.43
C GLN A 46 -1.78 -6.39 -4.69
N GLU A 47 -0.80 -5.61 -4.23
CA GLU A 47 0.62 -5.97 -4.35
C GLU A 47 1.31 -5.81 -2.99
N ILE A 48 2.31 -6.65 -2.75
CA ILE A 48 3.24 -6.53 -1.63
C ILE A 48 4.64 -6.49 -2.23
N ASP A 49 5.30 -5.34 -2.15
CA ASP A 49 6.66 -5.16 -2.66
C ASP A 49 7.67 -5.18 -1.51
N PHE A 50 8.57 -6.16 -1.50
CA PHE A 50 9.67 -6.24 -0.54
C PHE A 50 10.81 -5.30 -0.93
N VAL A 51 10.61 -4.00 -0.69
CA VAL A 51 11.62 -2.97 -0.95
C VAL A 51 12.79 -3.14 0.01
N THR A 52 14.01 -2.96 -0.48
CA THR A 52 15.22 -3.01 0.34
C THR A 52 16.07 -1.77 0.18
N SER A 53 16.65 -1.33 1.30
CA SER A 53 17.71 -0.32 1.33
C SER A 53 19.02 -0.98 1.72
N VAL A 54 20.03 -0.90 0.87
CA VAL A 54 21.38 -1.41 1.14
C VAL A 54 22.20 -0.31 1.82
N SER A 55 22.89 -0.67 2.90
CA SER A 55 23.70 0.23 3.75
C SER A 55 22.94 1.51 4.14
N PRO A 56 21.79 1.39 4.82
CA PRO A 56 20.97 2.53 5.19
C PRO A 56 21.75 3.52 6.09
N LYS A 57 21.91 4.78 5.62
CA LYS A 57 22.67 5.82 6.35
C LYS A 57 22.16 6.08 7.77
N TYR A 58 20.86 5.87 8.00
CA TYR A 58 20.21 6.07 9.31
C TYR A 58 20.39 4.90 10.28
N GLN A 59 20.96 3.77 9.84
CA GLN A 59 21.24 2.60 10.67
C GLN A 59 22.59 1.99 10.25
N PRO A 60 23.73 2.59 10.66
CA PRO A 60 25.05 2.24 10.14
C PRO A 60 25.51 0.80 10.40
N ASP A 61 24.97 0.15 11.42
CA ASP A 61 25.22 -1.26 11.77
C ASP A 61 24.42 -2.26 10.90
N ALA A 62 23.47 -1.79 10.10
CA ALA A 62 22.68 -2.62 9.20
C ALA A 62 23.28 -2.68 7.79
N GLN A 63 23.33 -3.88 7.21
CA GLN A 63 23.67 -4.07 5.81
C GLN A 63 22.46 -3.86 4.91
N VAL A 64 21.29 -4.31 5.37
CA VAL A 64 20.03 -4.20 4.62
C VAL A 64 18.91 -3.82 5.56
N HIS A 65 18.03 -2.92 5.13
CA HIS A 65 16.72 -2.71 5.73
C HIS A 65 15.66 -3.22 4.75
N ILE A 66 14.84 -4.17 5.19
CA ILE A 66 13.72 -4.71 4.43
C ILE A 66 12.46 -3.97 4.84
N GLN A 67 11.78 -3.36 3.88
CA GLN A 67 10.61 -2.50 4.08
C GLN A 67 9.52 -2.92 3.10
N PRO A 68 8.75 -3.97 3.42
CA PRO A 68 7.64 -4.38 2.58
C PRO A 68 6.61 -3.25 2.52
N ALA A 69 6.08 -3.01 1.33
CA ALA A 69 5.03 -2.03 1.08
C ALA A 69 3.79 -2.72 0.50
N PHE A 70 2.64 -2.45 1.09
CA PHE A 70 1.34 -2.83 0.53
C PHE A 70 0.88 -1.78 -0.47
N ILE A 71 0.32 -2.24 -1.60
CA ILE A 71 -0.20 -1.39 -2.67
C ILE A 71 -1.60 -1.88 -3.05
N LEU A 72 -2.57 -0.97 -3.08
CA LEU A 72 -3.91 -1.22 -3.61
C LEU A 72 -4.13 -0.43 -4.89
N LYS A 73 -4.66 -1.11 -5.91
CA LYS A 73 -5.11 -0.53 -7.17
C LYS A 73 -6.54 -0.98 -7.44
N LEU A 74 -7.47 -0.04 -7.60
CA LEU A 74 -8.82 -0.30 -8.11
C LEU A 74 -8.96 0.47 -9.44
N PRO A 75 -8.85 -0.20 -10.60
CA PRO A 75 -8.79 0.50 -11.89
C PRO A 75 -9.98 1.40 -12.19
N GLN A 76 -11.20 1.00 -11.81
CA GLN A 76 -12.40 1.82 -12.02
C GLN A 76 -12.36 3.12 -11.20
N VAL A 77 -11.98 3.02 -9.92
CA VAL A 77 -11.80 4.18 -9.03
C VAL A 77 -10.70 5.08 -9.56
N SER A 78 -9.58 4.51 -9.99
CA SER A 78 -8.44 5.25 -10.56
C SER A 78 -8.84 6.03 -11.81
N ALA A 79 -9.58 5.40 -12.72
CA ALA A 79 -10.10 6.05 -13.92
C ALA A 79 -11.09 7.18 -13.58
N LYS A 80 -11.99 6.97 -12.62
CA LYS A 80 -12.93 8.00 -12.17
C LYS A 80 -12.22 9.16 -11.47
N ALA A 81 -11.26 8.89 -10.59
CA ALA A 81 -10.46 9.90 -9.91
C ALA A 81 -9.64 10.74 -10.90
N LEU A 82 -9.04 10.10 -11.92
CA LEU A 82 -8.30 10.80 -12.97
C LEU A 82 -9.20 11.77 -13.75
N ARG A 83 -10.47 11.41 -13.99
CA ARG A 83 -11.45 12.31 -14.61
C ARG A 83 -11.81 13.48 -13.69
N LEU A 84 -12.00 13.26 -12.39
CA LEU A 84 -12.27 14.32 -11.42
C LEU A 84 -11.17 15.38 -11.37
N VAL A 85 -9.92 15.01 -11.66
CA VAL A 85 -8.77 15.92 -11.69
C VAL A 85 -8.41 16.42 -13.10
N ASP A 86 -9.31 16.29 -14.08
CA ASP A 86 -9.06 16.67 -15.49
C ASP A 86 -7.77 16.07 -16.06
N GLY A 87 -7.42 14.85 -15.66
CA GLY A 87 -6.19 14.18 -16.09
C GLY A 87 -4.93 14.63 -15.34
N ASN A 88 -5.00 15.58 -14.41
CA ASN A 88 -3.85 16.08 -13.67
C ASN A 88 -3.34 15.08 -12.62
N LYS A 89 -2.41 14.22 -13.03
CA LYS A 89 -1.79 13.20 -12.16
C LYS A 89 -1.06 13.79 -10.94
N MET A 90 -0.62 15.04 -10.97
CA MET A 90 0.05 15.66 -9.80
C MET A 90 -0.90 15.79 -8.60
N LEU A 91 -2.21 15.91 -8.85
CA LEU A 91 -3.23 15.91 -7.80
C LEU A 91 -3.49 14.51 -7.21
N LEU A 92 -2.97 13.47 -7.87
CA LEU A 92 -3.00 12.06 -7.47
C LEU A 92 -1.59 11.52 -7.18
N ALA A 93 -0.74 12.35 -6.56
CA ALA A 93 0.64 12.01 -6.18
C ALA A 93 1.54 11.49 -7.32
N ASN A 94 1.22 11.87 -8.57
CA ASN A 94 1.87 11.38 -9.78
C ASN A 94 1.77 9.83 -9.97
N ALA A 95 0.82 9.19 -9.30
CA ALA A 95 0.61 7.74 -9.27
C ALA A 95 -0.90 7.42 -9.31
N ALA A 96 -1.58 7.89 -10.37
CA ALA A 96 -3.04 7.85 -10.47
C ALA A 96 -3.66 6.43 -10.49
N ASP A 97 -2.86 5.39 -10.72
CA ASP A 97 -3.27 3.97 -10.66
C ASP A 97 -3.16 3.35 -9.26
N ILE A 98 -2.56 4.07 -8.30
CA ILE A 98 -2.30 3.60 -6.94
C ILE A 98 -3.19 4.38 -5.98
N ILE A 99 -4.13 3.69 -5.35
CA ILE A 99 -5.07 4.27 -4.38
C ILE A 99 -4.42 4.36 -3.01
N LEU A 100 -3.68 3.32 -2.65
CA LEU A 100 -2.97 3.22 -1.39
C LEU A 100 -1.61 2.62 -1.64
N LYS A 101 -0.57 3.26 -1.10
CA LYS A 101 0.76 2.67 -0.97
C LYS A 101 1.29 3.04 0.40
N GLN A 102 1.52 2.02 1.22
CA GLN A 102 2.01 2.22 2.58
C GLN A 102 2.96 1.10 3.01
N PRO A 103 3.91 1.38 3.89
CA PRO A 103 4.63 0.35 4.64
C PRO A 103 3.67 -0.62 5.33
N VAL A 104 4.01 -1.92 5.33
CA VAL A 104 3.15 -2.96 5.92
C VAL A 104 3.05 -2.88 7.45
N ASP A 105 4.03 -2.28 8.12
CA ASP A 105 4.05 -2.09 9.57
C ASP A 105 2.88 -1.21 10.05
N ILE A 106 2.45 -0.25 9.22
CA ILE A 106 1.31 0.63 9.52
C ILE A 106 -0.02 -0.14 9.65
N CYS A 107 -0.11 -1.35 9.11
CA CYS A 107 -1.30 -2.19 9.26
C CYS A 107 -1.49 -2.73 10.70
N ALA A 108 -0.48 -2.61 11.56
CA ALA A 108 -0.51 -2.99 12.96
C ALA A 108 -0.71 -1.78 13.89
N PRO A 109 -1.16 -1.98 15.14
CA PRO A 109 -1.06 -0.98 16.20
C PRO A 109 0.38 -0.45 16.34
N LYS A 110 0.53 0.81 16.77
CA LYS A 110 1.83 1.49 16.81
C LYS A 110 2.86 0.76 17.67
N GLU A 111 2.40 0.12 18.74
CA GLU A 111 3.22 -0.64 19.68
C GLU A 111 3.80 -1.91 19.06
N GLU A 112 3.22 -2.37 17.95
CA GLU A 112 3.58 -3.58 17.24
C GLU A 112 4.36 -3.29 15.95
N HIS A 113 4.65 -2.02 15.64
CA HIS A 113 5.44 -1.64 14.47
C HIS A 113 6.84 -2.23 14.55
N GLN A 114 7.31 -2.83 13.45
CA GLN A 114 8.60 -3.52 13.37
C GLN A 114 9.48 -2.96 12.26
N ARG A 115 10.80 -3.05 12.47
CA ARG A 115 11.82 -2.73 11.46
C ARG A 115 12.72 -3.94 11.28
N TRP A 116 12.86 -4.39 10.03
CA TRP A 116 13.57 -5.62 9.71
C TRP A 116 14.93 -5.32 9.10
N PHE A 117 15.99 -5.55 9.89
CA PHE A 117 17.37 -5.31 9.48
C PHE A 117 18.16 -6.60 9.37
N ILE A 118 18.94 -6.72 8.30
CA ILE A 118 20.01 -7.71 8.17
C ILE A 118 21.31 -7.03 8.55
N ARG A 119 21.97 -7.49 9.61
CA ARG A 119 23.28 -6.99 10.07
C ARG A 119 24.39 -7.97 9.70
N LYS A 120 24.08 -9.26 9.69
CA LYS A 120 24.97 -10.36 9.30
C LYS A 120 24.24 -11.30 8.32
N PRO A 121 24.95 -12.04 7.46
CA PRO A 121 24.33 -12.98 6.52
C PRO A 121 23.37 -13.98 7.20
N ASP A 122 23.69 -14.46 8.39
CA ASP A 122 22.86 -15.45 9.07
C ASP A 122 21.53 -14.89 9.62
N ASP A 123 21.35 -13.57 9.63
CA ASP A 123 20.13 -12.94 10.14
C ASP A 123 18.90 -13.24 9.24
N HIS A 124 19.10 -13.63 7.98
CA HIS A 124 18.04 -13.87 7.00
C HIS A 124 16.96 -14.83 7.50
N VAL A 125 17.34 -15.90 8.22
CA VAL A 125 16.40 -16.88 8.78
C VAL A 125 15.51 -16.22 9.83
N SER A 126 16.12 -15.57 10.83
CA SER A 126 15.38 -14.93 11.93
C SER A 126 14.49 -13.79 11.45
N VAL A 127 14.97 -13.00 10.48
CA VAL A 127 14.23 -11.87 9.91
C VAL A 127 13.10 -12.37 9.00
N GLY A 128 13.33 -13.39 8.18
CA GLY A 128 12.30 -14.02 7.37
C GLY A 128 11.15 -14.57 8.21
N ALA A 129 11.48 -15.28 9.29
CA ALA A 129 10.49 -15.77 10.26
C ALA A 129 9.72 -14.63 10.95
N ALA A 130 10.41 -13.58 11.40
CA ALA A 130 9.78 -12.43 12.05
C ALA A 130 8.82 -11.68 11.10
N ILE A 131 9.23 -11.46 9.85
CA ILE A 131 8.37 -10.90 8.80
C ILE A 131 7.14 -11.79 8.63
N ARG A 132 7.32 -13.10 8.42
CA ARG A 132 6.21 -14.04 8.24
C ARG A 132 5.18 -13.93 9.36
N SER A 133 5.61 -14.00 10.62
CA SER A 133 4.73 -13.90 11.78
C SER A 133 3.99 -12.55 11.83
N PHE A 134 4.65 -11.46 11.44
CA PHE A 134 4.02 -10.15 11.34
C PHE A 134 2.94 -10.13 10.25
N LEU A 135 3.23 -10.67 9.06
CA LEU A 135 2.26 -10.70 7.96
C LEU A 135 1.02 -11.52 8.34
N GLU A 136 1.23 -12.68 8.97
CA GLU A 136 0.16 -13.57 9.45
C GLU A 136 -0.75 -12.88 10.47
N LYS A 137 -0.16 -12.16 11.43
CA LYS A 137 -0.90 -11.49 12.50
C LYS A 137 -1.63 -10.22 12.03
N TRP A 138 -0.98 -9.41 11.19
CA TRP A 138 -1.42 -8.04 10.93
C TRP A 138 -1.77 -7.74 9.48
N LEU A 139 -0.93 -8.17 8.53
CA LEU A 139 -1.16 -7.83 7.12
C LEU A 139 -2.33 -8.63 6.54
N TYR A 140 -2.42 -9.92 6.85
CA TYR A 140 -3.43 -10.80 6.26
C TYR A 140 -4.87 -10.36 6.55
N PRO A 141 -5.26 -10.07 7.82
CA PRO A 141 -6.58 -9.53 8.10
C PRO A 141 -6.84 -8.18 7.41
N PHE A 142 -5.80 -7.35 7.25
CA PHE A 142 -5.91 -6.05 6.62
C PHE A 142 -6.16 -6.14 5.11
N VAL A 143 -5.43 -6.98 4.39
CA VAL A 143 -5.60 -7.12 2.93
C VAL A 143 -6.91 -7.80 2.56
N ASP A 144 -7.39 -8.72 3.40
CA ASP A 144 -8.68 -9.38 3.22
C ASP A 144 -9.85 -8.43 3.54
N SER A 145 -9.63 -7.37 4.33
CA SER A 145 -10.64 -6.33 4.59
C SER A 145 -10.65 -5.19 3.55
N LEU A 146 -9.95 -5.33 2.42
CA LEU A 146 -9.78 -4.24 1.45
C LEU A 146 -9.72 -4.75 0.00
N GLU A 147 -10.68 -5.59 -0.40
CA GLU A 147 -10.66 -6.32 -1.67
C GLU A 147 -11.45 -5.65 -2.80
N SER A 148 -12.44 -4.82 -2.44
CA SER A 148 -13.39 -4.20 -3.36
C SER A 148 -13.53 -2.69 -3.16
N ILE A 149 -14.29 -2.04 -4.06
CA ILE A 149 -14.71 -0.64 -3.87
C ILE A 149 -15.56 -0.51 -2.60
N GLY A 150 -16.41 -1.51 -2.30
CA GLY A 150 -17.24 -1.51 -1.09
C GLY A 150 -16.39 -1.53 0.17
N ASP A 151 -15.34 -2.35 0.21
CA ASP A 151 -14.45 -2.44 1.37
C ASP A 151 -13.65 -1.14 1.58
N LEU A 152 -13.20 -0.48 0.51
CA LEU A 152 -12.56 0.83 0.60
C LEU A 152 -13.48 1.87 1.26
N LEU A 153 -14.76 1.89 0.87
CA LEU A 153 -15.74 2.81 1.45
C LEU A 153 -16.05 2.44 2.91
N SER A 154 -16.26 1.16 3.21
CA SER A 154 -16.47 0.68 4.59
C SER A 154 -15.28 1.05 5.50
N ALA A 155 -14.05 0.92 5.02
CA ALA A 155 -12.86 1.28 5.80
C ALA A 155 -12.74 2.81 6.00
N TYR A 156 -13.17 3.62 5.02
CA TYR A 156 -13.29 5.07 5.20
C TYR A 156 -14.34 5.43 6.25
N GLU A 157 -15.55 4.88 6.14
CA GLU A 157 -16.69 5.15 7.04
C GLU A 157 -16.41 4.70 8.48
N ALA A 158 -15.70 3.57 8.66
CA ALA A 158 -15.24 3.08 9.96
C ALA A 158 -14.03 3.86 10.51
N ALA A 159 -13.56 4.90 9.82
CA ALA A 159 -12.37 5.67 10.16
C ALA A 159 -11.12 4.79 10.41
N ASP A 160 -10.94 3.73 9.63
CA ASP A 160 -9.88 2.74 9.85
C ASP A 160 -8.51 3.42 9.97
N THR A 161 -7.85 3.19 11.10
CA THR A 161 -6.59 3.83 11.49
C THR A 161 -5.37 3.17 10.84
N ARG A 162 -5.57 1.99 10.23
CA ARG A 162 -4.54 1.24 9.49
C ARG A 162 -4.25 1.86 8.12
N LEU A 163 -5.07 2.80 7.63
CA LEU A 163 -4.92 3.42 6.31
C LEU A 163 -4.15 4.74 6.39
N VAL A 164 -3.12 4.90 5.55
CA VAL A 164 -2.43 6.19 5.37
C VAL A 164 -3.26 7.09 4.46
N LYS A 165 -3.94 8.08 5.05
CA LYS A 165 -4.86 9.00 4.36
C LYS A 165 -4.15 10.31 4.00
N GLN A 166 -3.66 10.41 2.77
CA GLN A 166 -3.14 11.68 2.22
C GLN A 166 -4.22 12.42 1.43
N GLN A 167 -3.96 13.68 1.04
CA GLN A 167 -4.94 14.51 0.32
C GLN A 167 -5.54 13.82 -0.92
N HIS A 168 -4.70 13.18 -1.73
CA HIS A 168 -5.15 12.47 -2.93
C HIS A 168 -6.02 11.24 -2.63
N TRP A 169 -5.88 10.64 -1.44
CA TRP A 169 -6.66 9.48 -1.03
C TRP A 169 -8.15 9.83 -0.97
N TYR A 170 -8.49 11.02 -0.48
CA TYR A 170 -9.88 11.48 -0.43
C TYR A 170 -10.49 11.69 -1.83
N VAL A 171 -9.69 12.00 -2.86
CA VAL A 171 -10.18 12.04 -4.24
C VAL A 171 -10.55 10.63 -4.73
N PHE A 172 -9.79 9.61 -4.35
CA PHE A 172 -10.13 8.22 -4.66
C PHE A 172 -11.39 7.75 -3.91
N VAL A 173 -11.56 8.15 -2.65
CA VAL A 173 -12.80 7.86 -1.88
C VAL A 173 -14.02 8.53 -2.53
N SER A 174 -13.93 9.81 -2.90
CA SER A 174 -15.01 10.48 -3.63
C SER A 174 -15.31 9.80 -4.97
N ALA A 175 -14.28 9.38 -5.72
CA ALA A 175 -14.45 8.63 -6.94
C ALA A 175 -15.15 7.28 -6.72
N ALA A 176 -14.84 6.58 -5.63
CA ALA A 176 -15.49 5.34 -5.24
C ALA A 176 -16.98 5.54 -4.91
N TYR A 177 -17.35 6.59 -4.18
CA TYR A 177 -18.75 6.92 -3.91
C TYR A 177 -19.54 7.24 -5.18
N LEU A 178 -18.94 7.97 -6.13
CA LEU A 178 -19.59 8.24 -7.42
C LEU A 178 -19.83 6.95 -8.24
N LEU A 179 -18.93 5.97 -8.15
CA LEU A 179 -19.12 4.66 -8.79
C LEU A 179 -20.22 3.82 -8.12
N LYS A 180 -20.55 4.10 -6.86
CA LYS A 180 -21.68 3.52 -6.13
C LYS A 180 -22.96 4.36 -6.22
N SER A 181 -22.98 5.38 -7.10
CA SER A 181 -24.12 6.29 -7.28
C SER A 181 -24.48 7.07 -6.01
N GLU A 182 -23.50 7.42 -5.17
CA GLU A 182 -23.67 8.20 -3.94
C GLU A 182 -23.00 9.60 -4.03
N PRO A 183 -23.46 10.50 -4.92
CA PRO A 183 -22.81 11.79 -5.16
C PRO A 183 -22.77 12.72 -3.94
N GLU A 184 -23.80 12.69 -3.09
CA GLU A 184 -23.84 13.50 -1.87
C GLU A 184 -22.72 13.12 -0.88
N LYS A 185 -22.45 11.82 -0.72
CA LYS A 185 -21.32 11.36 0.10
C LYS A 185 -19.98 11.70 -0.55
N ALA A 186 -19.86 11.58 -1.87
CA ALA A 186 -18.65 11.98 -2.60
C ALA A 186 -18.30 13.46 -2.36
N LYS A 187 -19.32 14.33 -2.38
CA LYS A 187 -19.18 15.76 -2.10
C LYS A 187 -18.86 16.03 -0.63
N ALA A 188 -19.50 15.32 0.30
CA ALA A 188 -19.22 15.42 1.73
C ALA A 188 -17.73 15.15 2.05
N VAL A 189 -17.16 14.06 1.50
CA VAL A 189 -15.74 13.72 1.64
C VAL A 189 -14.83 14.89 1.21
N MET A 190 -15.12 15.49 0.05
CA MET A 190 -14.34 16.61 -0.45
C MET A 190 -14.48 17.85 0.42
N ILE A 191 -15.68 18.16 0.93
CA ILE A 191 -15.90 19.31 1.81
C ILE A 191 -15.16 19.13 3.14
N GLU A 192 -15.29 17.94 3.75
CA GLU A 192 -14.71 17.64 5.06
C GLU A 192 -13.19 17.68 5.04
N HIS A 193 -12.56 17.04 4.05
CA HIS A 193 -11.10 16.84 4.07
C HIS A 193 -10.34 17.82 3.18
N LEU A 194 -10.97 18.38 2.15
CA LEU A 194 -10.34 19.24 1.16
C LEU A 194 -11.05 20.59 0.98
N GLY A 195 -12.01 20.94 1.85
CA GLY A 195 -12.85 22.14 1.72
C GLY A 195 -12.22 23.45 2.18
N ASN A 196 -11.05 23.43 2.83
CA ASN A 196 -10.37 24.66 3.22
C ASN A 196 -9.97 25.49 1.97
N PRO A 197 -9.86 26.83 2.05
CA PRO A 197 -9.76 27.66 0.85
C PRO A 197 -8.58 27.31 -0.08
N GLY A 198 -7.43 26.93 0.48
CA GLY A 198 -6.24 26.55 -0.28
C GLY A 198 -6.42 25.22 -1.03
N LEU A 199 -6.93 24.20 -0.34
CA LEU A 199 -7.18 22.88 -0.94
C LEU A 199 -8.35 22.92 -1.91
N LYS A 200 -9.41 23.67 -1.61
CA LYS A 200 -10.54 23.88 -2.50
C LYS A 200 -10.11 24.51 -3.82
N ARG A 201 -9.19 25.50 -3.78
CA ARG A 201 -8.59 26.07 -5.00
C ARG A 201 -7.73 25.05 -5.75
N ARG A 202 -6.90 24.28 -5.03
CA ARG A 202 -6.02 23.25 -5.62
C ARG A 202 -6.79 22.13 -6.31
N TYR A 203 -7.91 21.70 -5.72
CA TYR A 203 -8.77 20.62 -6.20
C TYR A 203 -10.06 21.14 -6.85
N ALA A 204 -10.06 22.37 -7.39
CA ALA A 204 -11.25 23.00 -7.96
C ALA A 204 -11.91 22.15 -9.06
N SER A 205 -11.13 21.46 -9.88
CA SER A 205 -11.64 20.53 -10.90
C SER A 205 -12.54 19.46 -10.31
N VAL A 206 -12.20 18.92 -9.14
CA VAL A 206 -12.97 17.84 -8.51
C VAL A 206 -14.36 18.34 -8.17
N TYR A 207 -14.48 19.54 -7.59
CA TYR A 207 -15.78 20.14 -7.26
C TYR A 207 -16.63 20.46 -8.49
N ASN A 208 -16.03 20.69 -9.66
CA ASN A 208 -16.77 20.92 -10.90
C ASN A 208 -17.37 19.62 -11.48
N HIS A 209 -16.81 18.46 -11.09
CA HIS A 209 -17.22 17.13 -11.57
C HIS A 209 -17.99 16.30 -10.53
N LEU A 210 -18.21 16.86 -9.33
CA LEU A 210 -18.98 16.24 -8.24
C LEU A 210 -20.49 16.47 -8.41
#